data_AF-A0A3M0JDU4-F1
#
_entry.id   AF-A0A3M0JDU4-F1
#
_cell.length_a   1.000
_cell.length_b   1.000
_cell.length_c   1.000
_cell.angle_alpha   90.00
_cell.angle_beta   90.00
_cell.angle_gamma   90.00
#
_symmetry.space_group_name_H-M   'P 1'
#
loop_
_entity.id
_entity.type
_entity.pdbx_description
1 polymer ?
#
loop_
_entity_poly.entity_id
_entity_poly.type
_entity_poly.pdbx_seq_one_letter_code
_entity_poly.pdbx_strand_id
1 'polypeptide(L)'
;MTVLVSHTVSAVLKVKGGHWLSPQRFLKYQDVEIVVTNIVNSASFLSMSMGEPVIHECLEAIEATYSSSPVVKDTLLENTETWSTDRSSYVISGRHAGYVVTTGREIIEPGLLPTNISARKAEITALTWALELVKRKFIVT
;
A
#
# COMPACT_ATOMS: atom_id res chain seq x y z
N MET A 1 8.48 33.77 3.42
CA MET A 1 9.38 32.76 4.03
C MET A 1 9.66 31.72 2.96
N THR A 2 10.93 31.47 2.66
CA THR A 2 11.34 30.58 1.57
C THR A 2 11.86 29.27 2.17
N VAL A 3 11.36 28.14 1.67
CA VAL A 3 11.73 26.80 2.11
C VAL A 3 12.45 26.10 0.96
N LEU A 4 13.67 25.65 1.23
CA LEU A 4 14.46 24.87 0.27
C LEU A 4 14.14 23.38 0.44
N VAL A 5 13.86 22.70 -0.68
CA VAL A 5 13.53 21.27 -0.68
C VAL A 5 14.31 20.55 -1.77
N SER A 6 14.73 19.32 -1.50
CA SER A 6 15.44 18.46 -2.46
C SER A 6 14.55 17.90 -3.58
N HIS A 7 13.24 18.11 -3.48
CA HIS A 7 12.22 17.44 -4.28
C HIS A 7 11.15 18.44 -4.72
N THR A 8 10.46 18.18 -5.83
CA THR A 8 9.42 19.06 -6.38
C THR A 8 8.09 18.98 -5.61
N VAL A 9 8.13 19.26 -4.30
CA VAL A 9 6.99 19.18 -3.38
C VAL A 9 5.89 20.20 -3.75
N SER A 10 6.25 21.30 -4.42
CA SER A 10 5.29 22.29 -4.92
C SER A 10 4.32 21.71 -5.96
N ALA A 11 4.80 20.82 -6.85
CA ALA A 11 3.95 20.13 -7.81
C ALA A 11 3.00 19.15 -7.11
N VAL A 12 3.51 18.43 -6.09
CA VAL A 12 2.70 17.50 -5.28
C VAL A 12 1.57 18.25 -4.55
N LEU A 13 1.89 19.39 -3.93
CA LEU A 13 0.90 20.23 -3.27
C LEU A 13 -0.16 20.72 -4.26
N LYS A 14 0.22 21.14 -5.47
CA LYS A 14 -0.74 21.57 -6.50
C LYS A 14 -1.67 20.44 -6.96
N VAL A 15 -1.13 19.25 -7.20
CA VAL A 15 -1.89 18.13 -7.79
C VAL A 15 -2.71 17.36 -6.75
N LYS A 16 -2.16 17.16 -5.55
CA LYS A 16 -2.75 16.30 -4.52
C LYS A 16 -2.98 16.99 -3.17
N GLY A 17 -2.64 18.27 -3.01
CA GLY A 17 -2.74 18.97 -1.72
C GLY A 17 -4.14 18.93 -1.11
N GLY A 18 -5.20 19.10 -1.91
CA GLY A 18 -6.58 19.00 -1.44
C GLY A 18 -7.04 17.58 -1.07
N HIS A 19 -6.33 16.56 -1.55
CA HIS A 19 -6.62 15.16 -1.23
C HIS A 19 -6.00 14.74 0.12
N TRP A 20 -4.81 15.24 0.46
CA TRP A 20 -4.06 14.82 1.65
C TRP A 20 -4.07 15.83 2.80
N LEU A 21 -4.37 17.10 2.53
CA LEU A 21 -4.36 18.17 3.53
C LEU A 21 -5.76 18.74 3.74
N SER A 22 -6.08 19.04 4.99
CA SER A 22 -7.26 19.85 5.33
C SER A 22 -7.15 21.26 4.71
N PRO A 23 -8.26 21.91 4.32
CA PRO A 23 -8.24 23.23 3.67
C PRO A 23 -7.41 24.29 4.40
N GLN A 24 -7.48 24.35 5.74
CA GLN A 24 -6.70 25.28 6.56
C GLN A 24 -5.18 25.05 6.44
N ARG A 25 -4.75 23.78 6.40
CA ARG A 25 -3.34 23.40 6.22
C ARG A 25 -2.88 23.71 4.80
N PHE A 26 -3.71 23.42 3.81
CA PHE A 26 -3.39 23.71 2.41
C PHE A 26 -3.16 25.20 2.18
N LEU A 27 -4.05 26.07 2.68
CA LEU A 27 -3.90 27.53 2.60
C LEU A 27 -2.59 28.02 3.24
N LYS A 28 -2.23 27.48 4.41
CA LYS A 28 -0.98 27.84 5.09
C LYS A 28 0.28 27.56 4.27
N TYR A 29 0.24 26.55 3.38
CA TYR A 29 1.37 26.21 2.51
C TYR A 29 1.34 26.93 1.15
N GLN A 30 0.23 27.59 0.78
CA GLN A 30 0.18 28.42 -0.43
C GLN A 30 0.99 29.71 -0.29
N ASP A 31 1.11 30.24 0.93
CA ASP A 31 1.86 31.46 1.21
C ASP A 31 3.38 31.22 1.41
N VAL A 32 3.84 29.98 1.24
CA VAL A 32 5.25 29.59 1.38
C VAL A 32 5.88 29.42 0.01
N GLU A 33 6.98 30.12 -0.23
CA GLU A 33 7.77 29.94 -1.44
C GLU A 33 8.64 28.68 -1.29
N ILE A 34 8.36 27.67 -2.11
CA ILE A 34 9.09 26.40 -2.12
C ILE A 34 10.04 26.41 -3.32
N VAL A 35 11.33 26.43 -3.04
CA VAL A 35 12.39 26.40 -4.05
C VAL A 35 13.02 25.02 -4.05
N VAL A 36 13.04 24.38 -5.23
CA VAL A 36 13.68 23.08 -5.41
C VAL A 36 15.19 23.30 -5.54
N THR A 37 15.96 22.60 -4.72
CA THR A 37 17.41 22.67 -4.68
C THR A 37 18.01 21.28 -4.77
N ASN A 38 19.26 21.18 -5.19
CA ASN A 38 19.99 19.91 -5.19
C ASN A 38 20.77 19.70 -3.88
N ILE A 39 20.31 20.29 -2.77
CA ILE A 39 20.95 20.13 -1.47
C ILE A 39 20.75 18.69 -1.01
N VAL A 40 21.71 17.84 -1.35
CA VAL A 40 21.68 16.38 -1.16
C VAL A 40 22.25 15.93 0.18
N ASN A 41 22.91 16.83 0.93
CA ASN A 41 23.42 16.52 2.27
C ASN A 41 23.48 17.77 3.17
N SER A 42 23.66 17.55 4.46
CA SER A 42 23.72 18.61 5.48
C SER A 42 24.86 19.60 5.28
N ALA A 43 26.01 19.17 4.71
CA ALA A 43 27.14 20.05 4.45
C ALA A 43 26.84 21.05 3.32
N SER A 44 26.18 20.58 2.24
CA SER A 44 25.70 21.42 1.14
C SER A 44 24.60 22.39 1.56
N PHE A 45 23.82 22.04 2.59
CA PHE A 45 22.83 22.95 3.18
C PHE A 45 23.51 24.12 3.90
N LEU A 46 24.59 23.85 4.62
CA LEU A 46 25.36 24.86 5.36
C LEU A 46 26.23 25.73 4.45
N SER A 47 26.76 25.17 3.37
CA SER A 47 27.57 25.92 2.41
C SER A 47 26.74 26.78 1.45
N MET A 48 25.40 26.61 1.44
CA MET A 48 24.48 27.24 0.49
C MET A 48 24.94 27.08 -0.98
N SER A 49 25.69 26.02 -1.27
CA SER A 49 26.19 25.74 -2.62
C SER A 49 25.05 25.15 -3.44
N MET A 50 24.33 26.02 -4.14
CA MET A 50 23.25 25.66 -5.06
C MET A 50 23.89 25.16 -6.35
N GLY A 51 23.98 23.84 -6.55
CA GLY A 51 24.33 23.30 -7.86
C GLY A 51 23.09 23.23 -8.76
N GLU A 52 23.23 22.62 -9.94
CA GLU A 52 22.09 22.48 -10.86
C GLU A 52 20.93 21.72 -10.21
N PRO A 53 19.69 22.22 -10.34
CA PRO A 53 18.52 21.58 -9.76
C PRO A 53 18.28 20.22 -10.43
N VAL A 54 18.37 19.15 -9.63
CA VAL A 54 18.02 17.80 -10.08
C VAL A 54 16.50 17.66 -9.99
N ILE A 55 15.84 17.47 -11.12
CA ILE A 55 14.39 17.29 -11.18
C ILE A 55 14.08 15.83 -10.87
N HIS A 56 13.57 15.57 -9.66
CA HIS A 56 13.01 14.27 -9.30
C HIS A 56 11.49 14.28 -9.49
N GLU A 57 10.95 13.33 -10.25
CA GLU A 57 9.52 13.19 -10.49
C GLU A 57 8.84 12.46 -9.31
N CYS A 58 8.69 13.17 -8.20
CA CYS A 58 8.20 12.60 -6.94
C CYS A 58 6.72 12.19 -6.99
N LEU A 59 5.96 12.58 -8.01
CA LEU A 59 4.56 12.18 -8.15
C LEU A 59 4.43 10.66 -8.33
N GLU A 60 5.23 10.07 -9.22
CA GLU A 60 5.22 8.63 -9.47
C GLU A 60 5.67 7.86 -8.22
N ALA A 61 6.73 8.31 -7.55
CA ALA A 61 7.22 7.68 -6.32
C ALA A 61 6.19 7.76 -5.16
N ILE A 62 5.50 8.89 -5.01
CA ILE A 62 4.44 9.06 -4.00
C ILE A 62 3.24 8.19 -4.34
N GLU A 63 2.83 8.15 -5.61
CA GLU A 63 1.74 7.28 -6.07
C GLU A 63 2.08 5.80 -5.85
N ALA A 64 3.30 5.36 -6.14
CA ALA A 64 3.76 4.01 -5.86
C ALA A 64 3.81 3.70 -4.35
N THR A 65 4.25 4.66 -3.52
CA THR A 65 4.40 4.48 -2.06
C THR A 65 3.05 4.51 -1.33
N TYR A 66 2.13 5.36 -1.77
CA TYR A 66 0.81 5.55 -1.16
C TYR A 66 -0.33 4.86 -1.92
N SER A 67 -0.02 4.13 -3.01
CA SER A 67 -0.91 3.10 -3.53
C SER A 67 -1.17 2.10 -2.41
N SER A 68 -2.42 1.67 -2.26
CA SER A 68 -2.95 0.92 -1.12
C SER A 68 -2.30 -0.44 -0.85
N SER A 69 -1.23 -0.81 -1.57
CA SER A 69 -0.44 -2.00 -1.27
C SER A 69 0.97 -1.93 -1.88
N PRO A 70 2.01 -1.56 -1.12
CA PRO A 70 3.39 -1.65 -1.61
C PRO A 70 3.90 -3.10 -1.80
N VAL A 71 3.10 -4.13 -1.44
CA VAL A 71 3.55 -5.54 -1.35
C VAL A 71 2.56 -6.53 -1.98
N VAL A 72 1.57 -6.09 -2.76
CA VAL A 72 0.72 -7.02 -3.54
C VAL A 72 0.95 -6.72 -5.01
N LYS A 73 1.79 -7.53 -5.66
CA LYS A 73 1.87 -7.58 -7.12
C LYS A 73 0.84 -8.59 -7.59
N ASP A 74 -0.03 -8.20 -8.53
CA ASP A 74 -0.95 -9.12 -9.21
C ASP A 74 -0.22 -10.06 -10.20
N THR A 75 1.09 -9.92 -10.31
CA THR A 75 1.95 -10.76 -11.15
C THR A 75 2.39 -11.99 -10.36
N LEU A 76 2.02 -13.18 -10.85
CA LEU A 76 2.57 -14.45 -10.37
C LEU A 76 4.11 -14.38 -10.40
N LEU A 77 4.74 -14.54 -9.23
CA LEU A 77 6.19 -14.71 -9.12
C LEU A 77 6.55 -16.10 -9.68
N GLU A 78 7.47 -16.16 -10.66
CA GLU A 78 7.94 -17.43 -11.19
C GLU A 78 8.46 -18.34 -10.06
N ASN A 79 8.05 -19.60 -10.08
CA ASN A 79 8.41 -20.65 -9.11
C ASN A 79 7.84 -20.50 -7.68
N THR A 80 6.77 -19.72 -7.49
CA THR A 80 6.05 -19.68 -6.20
C THR A 80 4.88 -20.66 -6.17
N GLU A 81 4.63 -21.25 -5.00
CA GLU A 81 3.48 -22.12 -4.78
C GLU A 81 2.20 -21.29 -4.86
N THR A 82 1.31 -21.60 -5.80
CA THR A 82 0.03 -20.90 -5.96
C THR A 82 -0.96 -21.36 -4.91
N TRP A 83 -1.44 -20.40 -4.10
CA TRP A 83 -2.47 -20.64 -3.08
C TRP A 83 -3.81 -20.17 -3.59
N SER A 84 -4.84 -20.99 -3.43
CA SER A 84 -6.21 -20.71 -3.83
C SER A 84 -7.11 -20.70 -2.61
N THR A 85 -8.08 -19.80 -2.59
CA THR A 85 -9.14 -19.77 -1.58
C THR A 85 -10.47 -20.11 -2.22
N ASP A 86 -11.15 -21.14 -1.74
CA ASP A 86 -12.51 -21.46 -2.16
C ASP A 86 -13.51 -21.31 -1.01
N ARG A 87 -14.75 -20.99 -1.36
CA ARG A 87 -15.85 -20.76 -0.42
C ARG A 87 -16.95 -21.78 -0.67
N SER A 88 -17.38 -22.44 0.40
CA SER A 88 -18.59 -23.27 0.38
C SER A 88 -19.67 -22.72 1.30
N SER A 89 -20.93 -22.94 0.94
CA SER A 89 -22.07 -22.73 1.85
C SER A 89 -23.19 -23.73 1.59
N TYR A 90 -23.78 -24.27 2.64
CA TYR A 90 -24.91 -25.19 2.56
C TYR A 90 -25.94 -24.89 3.67
N VAL A 91 -27.18 -25.36 3.50
CA VAL A 91 -28.29 -25.12 4.44
C VAL A 91 -28.85 -26.46 4.90
N ILE A 92 -28.43 -26.89 6.10
CA ILE A 92 -28.96 -28.08 6.80
C ILE A 92 -29.07 -27.66 8.27
N SER A 93 -30.29 -27.64 8.82
CA SER A 93 -30.57 -27.19 10.19
C SER A 93 -30.00 -25.80 10.54
N GLY A 94 -29.84 -24.93 9.52
CA GLY A 94 -29.19 -23.62 9.63
C GLY A 94 -28.25 -23.36 8.45
N ARG A 95 -27.83 -22.10 8.26
CA ARG A 95 -26.87 -21.73 7.21
C ARG A 95 -25.44 -21.93 7.72
N HIS A 96 -24.70 -22.77 7.02
CA HIS A 96 -23.29 -23.04 7.29
C HIS A 96 -22.46 -22.48 6.15
N ALA A 97 -21.38 -21.79 6.48
CA ALA A 97 -20.42 -21.27 5.52
C ALA A 97 -19.02 -21.64 5.99
N GLY A 98 -18.14 -21.93 5.04
CA GLY A 98 -16.75 -22.22 5.32
C GLY A 98 -15.84 -21.66 4.22
N TYR A 99 -14.57 -21.58 4.54
CA TYR A 99 -13.51 -21.32 3.57
C TYR A 99 -12.52 -22.47 3.60
N VAL A 100 -11.79 -22.63 2.50
CA VAL A 100 -10.65 -23.50 2.42
C VAL A 100 -9.52 -22.79 1.70
N VAL A 101 -8.31 -22.91 2.23
CA VAL A 101 -7.07 -22.47 1.60
C VAL A 101 -6.37 -23.72 1.08
N THR A 102 -6.07 -23.76 -0.21
CA THR A 102 -5.43 -24.90 -0.87
C THR A 102 -4.20 -24.44 -1.64
N THR A 103 -3.25 -25.36 -1.86
CA THR A 103 -2.28 -25.22 -2.94
C THR A 103 -2.80 -25.95 -4.17
N GLY A 104 -2.04 -25.97 -5.27
CA GLY A 104 -2.36 -26.83 -6.43
C GLY A 104 -2.35 -28.34 -6.14
N ARG A 105 -1.94 -28.77 -4.93
CA ARG A 105 -1.76 -30.20 -4.60
C ARG A 105 -2.49 -30.64 -3.34
N GLU A 106 -2.71 -29.75 -2.37
CA GLU A 106 -3.22 -30.11 -1.05
C GLU A 106 -4.08 -29.02 -0.39
N ILE A 107 -4.87 -29.42 0.61
CA ILE A 107 -5.60 -28.50 1.47
C ILE A 107 -4.67 -28.05 2.60
N ILE A 108 -4.43 -26.75 2.69
CA ILE A 108 -3.57 -26.15 3.74
C ILE A 108 -4.37 -25.95 5.01
N GLU A 109 -5.54 -25.31 4.90
CA GLU A 109 -6.37 -25.01 6.07
C GLU A 109 -7.85 -24.85 5.68
N PRO A 110 -8.76 -25.60 6.33
CA PRO A 110 -10.19 -25.32 6.31
C PRO A 110 -10.61 -24.47 7.51
N GLY A 111 -11.62 -23.61 7.34
CA GLY A 111 -12.18 -22.83 8.43
C GLY A 111 -13.69 -22.63 8.33
N LEU A 112 -14.36 -22.56 9.49
CA LEU A 112 -15.79 -22.28 9.58
C LEU A 112 -16.02 -20.77 9.64
N LEU A 113 -17.09 -20.31 8.99
CA LEU A 113 -17.52 -18.93 8.98
C LEU A 113 -18.87 -18.78 9.70
N PRO A 114 -19.12 -17.60 10.30
CA PRO A 114 -20.41 -17.31 10.91
C PRO A 114 -21.57 -17.45 9.91
N THR A 115 -22.70 -17.97 10.40
CA THR A 115 -23.96 -18.23 9.69
C THR A 115 -24.54 -17.01 8.95
N ASN A 116 -24.13 -15.78 9.28
CA ASN A 116 -24.63 -14.53 8.72
C ASN A 116 -23.60 -13.72 7.88
N ILE A 117 -22.52 -14.35 7.41
CA ILE A 117 -21.51 -13.66 6.59
C ILE A 117 -21.94 -13.49 5.11
N SER A 118 -21.73 -12.31 4.54
CA SER A 118 -21.98 -12.05 3.11
C SER A 118 -20.95 -12.73 2.19
N ALA A 119 -21.28 -12.86 0.90
CA ALA A 119 -20.41 -13.38 -0.20
C ALA A 119 -18.97 -12.81 -0.10
N ARG A 120 -18.89 -11.50 -0.24
CA ARG A 120 -17.65 -10.71 -0.25
C ARG A 120 -16.91 -10.72 1.08
N LYS A 121 -17.61 -10.69 2.22
CA LYS A 121 -16.96 -10.67 3.52
C LYS A 121 -16.23 -11.98 3.81
N ALA A 122 -16.79 -13.12 3.39
CA ALA A 122 -16.09 -14.40 3.51
C ALA A 122 -14.85 -14.49 2.63
N GLU A 123 -14.92 -13.96 1.40
CA GLU A 123 -13.78 -13.95 0.47
C GLU A 123 -12.62 -13.14 1.05
N ILE A 124 -12.91 -11.95 1.59
CA ILE A 124 -11.93 -11.14 2.30
C ILE A 124 -11.38 -11.86 3.53
N THR A 125 -12.23 -12.55 4.31
CA THR A 125 -11.80 -13.33 5.47
C THR A 125 -10.86 -14.47 5.06
N ALA A 126 -11.23 -15.25 4.04
CA ALA A 126 -10.40 -16.35 3.53
C ALA A 126 -9.05 -15.84 3.00
N LEU A 127 -9.06 -14.74 2.24
CA LEU A 127 -7.85 -14.11 1.71
C LEU A 127 -6.95 -13.57 2.84
N THR A 128 -7.55 -12.96 3.87
CA THR A 128 -6.79 -12.47 5.04
C THR A 128 -6.08 -13.61 5.75
N TRP A 129 -6.76 -14.73 5.98
CA TRP A 129 -6.17 -15.92 6.58
C TRP A 129 -5.05 -16.52 5.71
N ALA A 130 -5.28 -16.64 4.40
CA ALA A 130 -4.25 -17.11 3.48
C ALA A 130 -2.99 -16.24 3.55
N LEU A 131 -3.14 -14.90 3.57
CA LEU A 131 -2.00 -13.97 3.69
C LEU A 131 -1.28 -14.08 5.05
N GLU A 132 -2.00 -14.29 6.14
CA GLU A 132 -1.37 -14.52 7.45
C GLU A 132 -0.56 -15.82 7.49
N LEU A 133 -1.08 -16.90 6.90
CA LEU A 133 -0.37 -18.18 6.80
C LEU A 133 0.90 -18.06 5.98
N VAL A 134 0.83 -17.36 4.85
CA VAL A 134 1.97 -17.06 4.00
C VAL A 134 3.03 -16.28 4.80
N LYS A 135 2.64 -15.22 5.50
CA LYS A 135 3.57 -14.46 6.37
C LYS A 135 4.24 -15.35 7.43
N ARG A 136 3.49 -16.24 8.08
CA ARG A 136 4.08 -17.17 9.08
C ARG A 136 5.09 -18.12 8.46
N LYS A 137 4.87 -18.62 7.24
CA LYS A 137 5.84 -19.47 6.52
C LYS A 137 7.14 -18.73 6.20
N PHE A 138 7.09 -17.43 5.89
CA PHE A 138 8.27 -16.63 5.55
C PHE A 138 9.05 -16.08 6.76
N ILE A 139 8.53 -16.20 7.99
CA ILE A 139 9.22 -15.75 9.23
C ILE A 139 10.14 -16.84 9.80
N VAL A 140 10.10 -18.07 9.29
CA VAL A 140 10.85 -19.23 9.82
C VAL A 140 12.13 -19.55 9.00
N THR A 141 12.59 -18.63 8.16
CA THR A 141 13.87 -18.75 7.41
C THR A 141 14.86 -17.69 7.80
#